data_AF-A0AAV9FMQ3-F1
#
_entry.id   AF-A0AAV9FMQ3-F1
#
_cell.length_a   1.000
_cell.length_b   1.000
_cell.length_c   1.000
_cell.angle_alpha   90.00
_cell.angle_beta   90.00
_cell.angle_gamma   90.00
#
_symmetry.space_group_name_H-M   'P 1'
#
loop_
_entity.id
_entity.type
_entity.pdbx_description
1 polymer ?
#
loop_
_entity_poly.entity_id
_entity_poly.type
_entity_poly.pdbx_seq_one_letter_code
_entity_poly.pdbx_strand_id
1 'polypeptide(L)'
;MEIVLQNNDTSVQTYHLDGYAFFVVGMDWGEWTENSRGQYNKWDGVSRCTTQVFPGAWTAILVSLDNVGIWNLRTENLDTWYRGQEVYIRIVNPEITNKTELAQPENTIYCGQLSNKQQPSVHHKGSSDSSIMGASVKLLTFLSLIASIVIFS
;
A
#
# COMPACT_ATOMS: atom_id res chain seq x y z
N MET A 1 13.19 -1.55 16.55
CA MET A 1 12.01 -2.44 16.54
C MET A 1 12.45 -3.83 16.11
N GLU A 2 11.89 -4.87 16.73
CA GLU A 2 12.07 -6.26 16.31
C GLU A 2 10.88 -6.68 15.47
N ILE A 3 11.14 -7.34 14.33
CA ILE A 3 10.11 -7.95 13.49
C ILE A 3 10.50 -9.42 13.31
N VAL A 4 9.58 -10.32 13.61
CA VAL A 4 9.74 -11.76 13.40
C VAL A 4 8.83 -12.16 12.26
N LEU A 5 9.43 -12.68 11.19
CA LEU A 5 8.73 -13.21 10.03
C LEU A 5 8.64 -14.72 10.18
N GLN A 6 7.44 -15.24 10.39
CA GLN A 6 7.15 -16.67 10.47
C GLN A 6 6.54 -17.13 9.15
N ASN A 7 7.11 -18.17 8.53
CA ASN A 7 6.58 -18.75 7.30
C ASN A 7 6.01 -20.14 7.58
N ASN A 8 4.68 -20.23 7.61
CA ASN A 8 3.95 -21.48 7.78
C ASN A 8 3.50 -22.10 6.44
N ASP A 9 3.90 -21.51 5.31
CA ASP A 9 3.61 -22.04 3.98
C ASP A 9 4.66 -23.06 3.53
N THR A 10 4.43 -23.64 2.35
CA THR A 10 5.31 -24.64 1.73
C THR A 10 6.33 -24.04 0.75
N SER A 11 6.22 -22.75 0.42
CA SER A 11 7.13 -22.04 -0.47
C SER A 11 7.96 -21.00 0.28
N VAL A 12 9.12 -20.64 -0.26
CA VAL A 12 9.94 -19.56 0.31
C VAL A 12 9.19 -18.24 0.16
N GLN A 13 9.03 -17.52 1.26
CA GLN A 13 8.54 -16.15 1.25
C GLN A 13 9.72 -15.18 1.24
N THR A 14 9.58 -14.08 0.50
CA THR A 14 10.61 -13.03 0.43
C THR A 14 9.98 -11.73 0.85
N TYR A 15 10.52 -11.07 1.87
CA TYR A 15 9.97 -9.83 2.41
C TYR A 15 10.91 -8.66 2.16
N HIS A 16 10.35 -7.54 1.72
CA HIS A 16 11.04 -6.27 1.52
C HIS A 16 10.45 -5.19 2.42
N LEU A 17 11.31 -4.36 3.03
CA LEU A 17 10.90 -3.20 3.81
C LEU A 17 11.36 -1.92 3.10
N ASP A 18 10.40 -1.11 2.67
CA ASP A 18 10.68 0.19 2.05
C ASP A 18 11.28 1.17 3.07
N GLY A 19 12.15 2.07 2.60
CA GLY A 19 12.68 3.18 3.38
C GLY A 19 13.72 2.81 4.45
N TYR A 20 14.00 1.53 4.64
CA TYR A 20 14.92 1.04 5.67
C TYR A 20 15.82 -0.09 5.17
N ALA A 21 17.03 -0.11 5.72
CA ALA A 21 17.76 -1.36 5.87
C ALA A 21 17.57 -1.88 7.31
N PHE A 22 17.65 -3.19 7.46
CA PHE A 22 17.52 -3.91 8.72
C PHE A 22 18.63 -4.93 8.85
N PHE A 23 18.93 -5.31 10.10
CA PHE A 23 19.87 -6.38 10.40
C PHE A 23 19.12 -7.70 10.55
N VAL A 24 19.54 -8.72 9.80
CA VAL A 24 19.07 -10.09 10.03
C VAL A 24 19.82 -10.63 11.24
N VAL A 25 19.11 -10.85 12.34
CA VAL A 25 19.72 -11.23 13.62
C VAL A 25 19.53 -12.69 13.97
N GLY A 26 18.55 -13.37 13.39
CA GLY A 26 18.34 -14.79 13.63
C GLY A 26 17.47 -15.43 12.57
N MET A 27 17.67 -16.72 12.34
CA MET A 27 16.82 -17.55 11.50
C MET A 27 16.94 -18.97 12.01
N ASP A 28 15.83 -19.71 12.01
CA ASP A 28 15.84 -21.14 12.31
C ASP A 28 14.56 -21.81 11.78
N TRP A 29 14.55 -23.13 11.75
CA TRP A 29 13.36 -23.92 11.43
C TRP A 29 12.41 -23.99 12.62
N GLY A 30 11.15 -24.33 12.33
CA GLY A 30 10.08 -24.43 13.31
C GLY A 30 9.41 -23.08 13.60
N GLU A 31 8.79 -23.00 14.77
CA GLU A 31 8.12 -21.79 15.24
C GLU A 31 9.06 -20.95 16.09
N TRP A 32 9.07 -19.64 15.83
CA TRP A 32 9.79 -18.72 16.68
C TRP A 32 9.23 -18.72 18.11
N THR A 33 10.12 -18.74 19.10
CA THR A 33 9.79 -18.55 20.51
C THR A 33 10.66 -17.47 21.15
N GLU A 34 10.27 -16.94 22.31
CA GLU A 34 11.07 -15.92 23.00
C GLU A 34 12.50 -16.38 23.34
N ASN A 35 12.70 -17.68 23.61
CA ASN A 35 14.02 -18.27 23.86
C ASN A 35 14.96 -18.15 22.65
N SER A 36 14.42 -18.04 21.44
CA SER A 36 15.21 -17.89 20.20
C SER A 36 16.08 -16.63 20.21
N ARG A 37 15.71 -15.60 20.98
CA ARG A 37 16.52 -14.38 21.16
C ARG A 37 17.91 -14.65 21.74
N GLY A 38 18.09 -15.78 22.43
CA GLY A 38 19.38 -16.22 22.93
C GLY A 38 20.39 -16.60 21.83
N GLN A 39 19.90 -16.92 20.62
CA GLN A 39 20.71 -17.30 19.46
C GLN A 39 20.93 -16.15 18.47
N TYR A 40 20.45 -14.94 18.79
CA TYR A 40 20.58 -13.82 17.87
C TYR A 40 22.02 -13.36 17.72
N ASN A 41 22.44 -13.18 16.48
CA ASN A 41 23.64 -12.43 16.13
C ASN A 41 23.41 -10.93 16.33
N LYS A 42 24.00 -10.38 17.40
CA LYS A 42 23.92 -8.96 17.75
C LYS A 42 25.24 -8.20 17.50
N TRP A 43 26.25 -8.88 16.95
CA TRP A 43 27.58 -8.30 16.80
C TRP A 43 27.88 -7.89 15.36
N ASP A 44 27.68 -8.80 14.41
CA ASP A 44 28.01 -8.63 13.00
C ASP A 44 26.87 -9.04 12.06
N GLY A 45 25.63 -8.83 12.51
CA GLY A 45 24.43 -9.06 11.69
C GLY A 45 24.51 -8.35 10.34
N VAL A 46 24.03 -9.01 9.29
CA VAL A 46 24.10 -8.47 7.93
C VAL A 46 22.96 -7.47 7.71
N SER A 47 23.30 -6.27 7.22
CA SER A 47 22.32 -5.27 6.79
C SER A 47 21.72 -5.63 5.41
N ARG A 48 20.39 -5.67 5.32
CA ARG A 48 19.60 -5.98 4.12
C ARG A 48 18.35 -5.09 4.05
N CYS A 49 17.73 -4.99 2.89
CA CYS A 49 16.37 -4.44 2.74
C CYS A 49 15.35 -5.53 2.37
N THR A 50 15.85 -6.72 2.01
CA THR A 50 15.05 -7.88 1.62
C THR A 50 15.62 -9.12 2.30
N THR A 51 14.76 -9.98 2.84
CA THR A 51 15.18 -11.29 3.37
C THR A 51 14.21 -12.38 2.96
N GLN A 52 14.73 -13.59 2.84
CA GLN A 52 13.95 -14.80 2.58
C GLN A 52 13.63 -15.51 3.89
N VAL A 53 12.47 -16.16 3.94
CA VAL A 53 12.02 -17.01 5.05
C VAL A 53 11.62 -18.34 4.46
N PHE A 54 12.34 -19.40 4.81
CA PHE A 54 12.11 -20.73 4.26
C PHE A 54 10.81 -21.36 4.79
N PRO A 55 10.26 -22.38 4.08
CA PRO A 55 9.03 -23.07 4.50
C PRO A 55 9.13 -23.68 5.91
N GLY A 56 8.18 -23.38 6.79
CA GLY A 56 8.20 -23.88 8.16
C GLY A 56 9.36 -23.32 9.00
N ALA A 57 9.86 -22.14 8.66
CA ALA A 57 10.97 -21.46 9.34
C ALA A 57 10.58 -20.04 9.75
N TRP A 58 11.46 -19.41 10.52
CA TRP A 58 11.35 -18.01 10.88
C TRP A 58 12.62 -17.23 10.60
N THR A 59 12.48 -15.92 10.49
CA THR A 59 13.60 -14.97 10.42
C THR A 59 13.29 -13.75 11.26
N ALA A 60 14.19 -13.40 12.16
CA ALA A 60 14.09 -12.20 12.99
C ALA A 60 15.00 -11.10 12.45
N ILE A 61 14.43 -9.90 12.34
CA ILE A 61 15.14 -8.70 11.89
C ILE A 61 15.03 -7.59 12.93
N LEU A 62 16.10 -6.80 13.07
CA LEU A 62 16.10 -5.57 13.85
C LEU A 62 16.20 -4.36 12.91
N VAL A 63 15.28 -3.42 13.08
CA VAL A 63 15.24 -2.17 12.32
C VAL A 63 15.30 -0.96 13.24
N SER A 64 16.13 0.03 12.89
CA SER A 64 16.14 1.37 13.49
C SER A 64 15.08 2.21 12.78
N LEU A 65 14.15 2.81 13.52
CA LEU A 65 13.04 3.59 12.94
C LEU A 65 13.34 5.09 13.02
N ASP A 66 14.26 5.56 12.18
CA ASP A 66 14.78 6.93 12.14
C ASP A 66 14.36 7.71 10.87
N ASN A 67 13.58 7.09 9.99
CA ASN A 67 13.07 7.68 8.75
C ASN A 67 11.55 7.91 8.82
N VAL A 68 11.16 9.18 8.98
CA VAL A 68 9.76 9.59 9.08
C VAL A 68 9.04 9.34 7.76
N GLY A 69 7.85 8.76 7.80
CA GLY A 69 7.17 8.34 6.59
C GLY A 69 6.12 7.27 6.85
N ILE A 70 5.50 6.83 5.76
CA ILE A 70 4.71 5.59 5.71
C ILE A 70 5.48 4.62 4.82
N TRP A 71 5.85 3.48 5.38
CA TRP A 71 6.71 2.49 4.74
C TRP A 71 6.02 1.15 4.67
N ASN A 72 6.13 0.47 3.54
CA ASN A 72 5.50 -0.81 3.30
C ASN A 72 6.48 -1.95 3.59
N LEU A 73 6.03 -2.93 4.38
CA LEU A 73 6.66 -4.23 4.53
C LEU A 73 5.78 -5.24 3.80
N ARG A 74 6.28 -5.78 2.70
CA ARG A 74 5.49 -6.68 1.84
C ARG A 74 6.27 -7.90 1.40
N THR A 75 5.52 -8.89 0.96
CA THR A 75 6.08 -9.98 0.17
C THR A 75 6.46 -9.47 -1.24
N GLU A 76 7.59 -9.95 -1.75
CA GLU A 76 8.06 -9.70 -3.12
C GLU A 76 7.42 -10.66 -4.14
N ASN A 77 6.69 -11.69 -3.68
CA ASN A 77 5.87 -12.50 -4.57
C ASN A 77 4.62 -11.70 -4.96
N LEU A 78 4.47 -11.40 -6.25
CA LEU A 78 3.39 -10.56 -6.76
C LEU A 78 1.99 -11.15 -6.50
N ASP A 79 1.82 -12.46 -6.63
CA ASP A 79 0.51 -13.10 -6.42
C ASP A 79 0.08 -12.99 -4.96
N THR A 80 1.02 -13.18 -4.04
CA THR A 80 0.79 -13.09 -2.61
C THR A 80 0.61 -11.64 -2.16
N TRP A 81 1.37 -10.71 -2.74
CA TRP A 81 1.20 -9.28 -2.48
C TRP A 81 -0.15 -8.78 -2.96
N TYR A 82 -0.57 -9.16 -4.16
CA TYR A 82 -1.90 -8.85 -4.70
C TYR A 82 -3.04 -9.37 -3.79
N ARG A 83 -2.81 -10.46 -3.05
CA ARG A 83 -3.74 -11.00 -2.06
C ARG A 83 -3.68 -10.29 -0.70
N GLY A 84 -2.84 -9.28 -0.55
CA GLY A 84 -2.79 -8.40 0.62
C GLY A 84 -1.79 -8.81 1.70
N GLN A 85 -0.77 -9.63 1.40
CA GLN A 85 0.28 -9.95 2.36
C GLN A 85 1.30 -8.82 2.45
N GLU A 86 0.88 -7.74 3.10
CA GLU A 86 1.66 -6.54 3.34
C GLU A 86 1.19 -5.83 4.62
N VAL A 87 2.06 -4.99 5.19
CA VAL A 87 1.73 -4.12 6.30
C VAL A 87 2.40 -2.76 6.11
N TYR A 88 1.69 -1.69 6.46
CA TYR A 88 2.24 -0.33 6.42
C TYR A 88 2.63 0.12 7.83
N ILE A 89 3.84 0.67 7.94
CA ILE A 89 4.41 1.20 9.17
C ILE A 89 4.50 2.71 9.03
N ARG A 90 3.77 3.44 9.89
CA ARG A 90 3.82 4.90 9.94
C ARG A 90 4.74 5.38 11.05
N ILE A 91 5.80 6.07 10.68
CA ILE A 91 6.78 6.66 11.61
C ILE A 91 6.51 8.15 11.69
N VAL A 92 6.26 8.63 12.90
CA VAL A 92 5.98 10.04 13.19
C VAL A 92 7.15 10.65 13.93
N ASN A 93 7.49 11.90 13.59
CA ASN A 93 8.39 12.69 14.41
C ASN A 93 7.55 13.44 15.47
N PRO A 94 7.71 13.15 16.77
CA PRO A 94 6.99 13.86 17.83
C PRO A 94 7.59 15.25 18.14
N GLU A 95 8.79 15.55 17.63
CA GLU A 95 9.46 16.82 17.91
C GLU A 95 8.89 17.98 17.08
N ILE A 96 8.80 19.16 17.69
CA ILE A 96 8.44 20.43 17.02
C ILE A 96 9.69 20.98 16.31
N THR A 97 10.29 20.18 15.43
CA THR A 97 11.43 20.59 14.60
C THR A 97 11.02 20.61 13.14
N ASN A 98 11.76 21.36 12.31
CA ASN A 98 11.53 21.40 10.85
C ASN A 98 11.87 20.07 10.14
N LYS A 99 12.22 19.00 10.87
CA LYS A 99 12.47 17.65 10.35
C LYS A 99 11.17 16.85 10.28
N THR A 100 10.18 17.37 9.58
CA THR A 100 8.94 16.65 9.26
C THR A 100 9.11 15.81 8.00
N GLU A 101 8.15 14.94 7.70
CA GLU A 101 7.99 14.40 6.34
C GLU A 101 8.08 15.55 5.32
N LEU A 102 8.70 15.27 4.18
CA LEU A 102 8.76 16.24 3.08
C LEU A 102 7.34 16.62 2.65
N ALA A 103 7.16 17.88 2.28
CA ALA A 103 5.88 18.33 1.74
C ALA A 103 5.53 17.52 0.48
N GLN A 104 4.24 17.26 0.31
CA GLN A 104 3.71 16.54 -0.83
C GLN A 104 4.04 17.32 -2.14
N PRO A 105 4.63 16.66 -3.16
CA PRO A 105 4.97 17.32 -4.42
C PRO A 105 3.77 17.97 -5.11
N GLU A 106 4.00 19.04 -5.89
CA GLU A 106 2.92 19.77 -6.61
C GLU A 106 2.14 18.88 -7.59
N ASN A 107 2.80 17.88 -8.18
CA ASN A 107 2.21 16.95 -9.13
C ASN A 107 1.53 15.75 -8.47
N THR A 108 1.26 15.79 -7.16
CA THR A 108 0.66 14.64 -6.50
C THR A 108 -0.78 14.41 -6.94
N ILE A 109 -1.11 13.15 -7.18
CA ILE A 109 -2.43 12.70 -7.57
C ILE A 109 -3.25 12.44 -6.30
N TYR A 110 -4.42 13.08 -6.21
CA TYR A 110 -5.37 12.89 -5.13
C TYR A 110 -6.55 12.03 -5.60
N CYS A 111 -6.93 11.05 -4.79
CA CYS A 111 -8.01 10.12 -5.10
C CYS A 111 -8.86 9.82 -3.84
N GLY A 112 -9.94 9.04 -4.01
CA GLY A 112 -10.82 8.63 -2.91
C GLY A 112 -11.38 9.82 -2.14
N GLN A 113 -11.22 9.82 -0.81
CA GLN A 113 -11.68 10.89 0.08
C GLN A 113 -11.00 12.24 -0.16
N LEU A 114 -9.82 12.23 -0.80
CA LEU A 114 -9.06 13.44 -1.12
C LEU A 114 -9.26 13.90 -2.57
N SER A 115 -10.12 13.24 -3.36
CA SER A 115 -10.37 13.58 -4.77
C SER A 115 -10.72 15.06 -4.99
N ASN A 116 -11.34 15.73 -4.01
CA ASN A 116 -11.64 17.16 -4.04
C ASN A 116 -10.39 18.08 -3.98
N LYS A 117 -9.22 17.56 -3.60
CA LYS A 117 -7.94 18.29 -3.62
C LYS A 117 -7.22 18.19 -4.97
N GLN A 118 -7.72 17.36 -5.89
CA GLN A 118 -7.12 17.19 -7.20
C GLN A 118 -7.17 18.53 -7.96
N GLN A 119 -6.01 19.13 -8.19
CA GLN A 119 -5.94 20.27 -9.09
C GLN A 119 -6.21 19.79 -10.54
N PRO A 120 -6.87 20.60 -11.38
CA PRO A 120 -7.03 20.29 -12.79
C PRO A 120 -5.64 20.10 -13.40
N SER A 121 -5.29 18.86 -13.73
CA SER A 121 -4.02 18.60 -14.40
C SER A 121 -4.07 19.29 -15.77
N VAL A 122 -2.94 19.87 -16.20
CA VAL A 122 -2.82 20.47 -17.54
C VAL A 122 -3.09 19.42 -18.65
N HIS A 123 -2.98 18.13 -18.31
CA HIS A 123 -3.30 17.00 -19.17
C HIS A 123 -4.79 16.58 -19.20
N HIS A 124 -5.67 17.18 -18.39
CA HIS A 124 -7.13 16.95 -18.43
C HIS A 124 -7.91 18.08 -19.14
N LYS A 125 -7.30 18.78 -20.12
CA LYS A 125 -8.09 19.48 -21.15
C LYS A 125 -8.57 18.47 -22.19
N GLY A 126 -9.65 17.75 -21.88
CA GLY A 126 -10.35 16.94 -22.88
C GLY A 126 -11.02 15.68 -22.33
N SER A 127 -12.11 15.84 -21.60
CA SER A 127 -13.39 15.27 -22.02
C SER A 127 -14.46 15.99 -21.22
N SER A 128 -14.97 17.07 -21.79
CA SER A 128 -16.35 17.44 -21.50
C SER A 128 -17.16 16.25 -21.96
N ASP A 129 -17.60 15.39 -21.05
CA ASP A 129 -18.69 14.46 -21.35
C ASP A 129 -19.87 15.34 -21.75
N SER A 130 -19.98 15.58 -23.05
CA SER A 130 -21.14 16.19 -23.63
C SER A 130 -22.26 15.20 -23.39
N SER A 131 -23.08 15.46 -22.38
CA SER A 131 -24.29 14.69 -22.09
C SER A 131 -25.34 14.96 -23.18
N ILE A 132 -25.01 14.61 -24.43
CA ILE A 132 -25.90 14.70 -25.60
C ILE A 132 -26.97 13.60 -25.52
N MET A 133 -26.70 12.50 -24.81
CA MET A 133 -27.69 11.43 -24.57
C MET A 133 -28.78 11.81 -23.56
N GLY A 134 -28.54 12.72 -22.62
CA GLY A 134 -29.52 13.04 -21.57
C GLY A 134 -30.72 13.85 -22.07
N ALA A 135 -30.49 14.79 -22.98
CA ALA A 135 -31.54 15.64 -23.54
C ALA A 135 -32.36 14.93 -24.63
N SER A 136 -31.69 14.14 -25.48
CA SER A 136 -32.33 13.38 -26.56
C SER A 136 -33.25 12.27 -26.04
N VAL A 137 -32.84 11.55 -24.99
CA VAL A 137 -33.69 10.52 -24.37
C VAL A 137 -34.90 11.13 -23.67
N LYS A 138 -34.75 12.27 -22.97
CA LYS A 138 -35.89 12.95 -22.33
C LYS A 138 -36.91 13.48 -23.34
N LEU A 139 -36.45 13.96 -24.50
CA LEU A 139 -37.35 14.44 -25.55
C LEU A 139 -38.11 13.28 -26.21
N LEU A 140 -37.43 12.16 -26.47
CA LEU A 140 -38.04 10.96 -27.04
C LEU A 140 -39.07 10.32 -26.10
N THR A 141 -38.80 10.24 -24.80
CA THR A 141 -39.77 9.72 -23.83
C THR A 141 -40.99 10.63 -23.72
N PHE A 142 -40.80 11.95 -23.71
CA PHE A 142 -41.91 12.90 -23.66
C PHE A 142 -42.80 12.83 -24.92
N LEU A 143 -42.20 12.75 -26.11
CA LEU A 143 -42.93 12.59 -27.37
C LEU A 143 -43.71 11.26 -27.42
N SER A 144 -43.14 10.17 -26.91
CA SER A 144 -43.82 8.87 -26.85
C SER A 144 -45.02 8.86 -25.89
N LEU A 145 -44.97 9.65 -24.81
CA LEU A 145 -46.04 9.78 -23.84
C LEU A 145 -47.20 10.60 -24.41
N ILE A 146 -46.89 11.68 -25.14
CA ILE A 146 -47.92 12.48 -25.84
C ILE A 146 -48.59 11.64 -26.92
N ALA A 147 -47.82 10.89 -27.72
CA ALA A 147 -48.38 10.05 -28.77
C ALA A 147 -49.34 8.98 -28.22
N SER A 148 -49.00 8.35 -27.09
CA SER A 148 -49.90 7.38 -26.47
C SER A 148 -51.16 8.03 -25.89
N ILE A 149 -51.08 9.22 -25.28
CA ILE A 149 -52.28 9.94 -24.84
C ILE A 149 -53.20 10.26 -26.03
N VAL A 150 -52.66 10.73 -27.16
CA VAL A 150 -53.47 11.06 -28.36
C VAL A 150 -54.09 9.81 -29.01
N ILE A 151 -53.41 8.66 -28.99
CA ILE A 151 -53.93 7.41 -29.57
C ILE A 151 -55.04 6.79 -28.71
N PHE A 152 -55.00 7.00 -27.38
CA PHE A 152 -55.96 6.43 -26.43
C PHE A 152 -56.99 7.44 -25.89
N SER A 153 -57.13 8.62 -26.53
CA SER A 153 -58.20 9.61 -26.30
C SER A 153 -59.25 9.53 -27.41
#